data_AF-A0A2S5LZ43-F1
#
_entry.id   AF-A0A2S5LZ43-F1
#
_cell.length_a   1.000
_cell.length_b   1.000
_cell.length_c   1.000
_cell.angle_alpha   90.00
_cell.angle_beta   90.00
_cell.angle_gamma   90.00
#
_symmetry.space_group_name_H-M   'P 1'
#
loop_
_entity.id
_entity.type
_entity.pdbx_description
1 polymer ?
#
loop_
_entity_poly.entity_id
_entity_poly.type
_entity_poly.pdbx_seq_one_letter_code
_entity_poly.pdbx_strand_id
1 'polypeptide(L)'
;APEIFLLARFISVNAAAFRERGIMLGKRIADADQAVGGLSEEQRLTAQHACPLIEGELCLAYKIRPLACRGHAAFDKALCLAAVRGEAVEAPISTPHLVVRSLVQNALMAALRRAGLAWGLYELNRALNCALSAPNALEQWISGEDPMTNARIPDFDLIEAAAILDAASTA
;
A
#
# COMPACT_ATOMS: atom_id res chain seq x y z
N ALA A 1 -1.75 -6.11 4.86
CA ALA A 1 -1.11 -5.99 6.18
C ALA A 1 0.42 -6.27 6.20
N PRO A 2 0.96 -7.43 5.75
CA PRO A 2 2.39 -7.74 5.95
C PRO A 2 3.37 -6.72 5.36
N GLU A 3 3.09 -6.24 4.14
CA GLU A 3 3.92 -5.24 3.47
C GLU A 3 3.97 -3.90 4.23
N ILE A 4 2.88 -3.52 4.91
CA ILE A 4 2.82 -2.33 5.76
C ILE A 4 3.75 -2.47 6.96
N PHE A 5 3.72 -3.61 7.65
CA PHE A 5 4.61 -3.85 8.79
C PHE A 5 6.08 -3.96 8.38
N LEU A 6 6.38 -4.53 7.20
CA LEU A 6 7.74 -4.53 6.64
C LEU A 6 8.24 -3.10 6.37
N LEU A 7 7.40 -2.26 5.77
CA LEU A 7 7.71 -0.85 5.54
C LEU A 7 7.86 -0.08 6.86
N ALA A 8 6.95 -0.25 7.82
CA ALA A 8 7.02 0.38 9.13
C ALA A 8 8.32 0.00 9.85
N ARG A 9 8.69 -1.29 9.84
CA ARG A 9 9.97 -1.75 10.38
C ARG A 9 11.16 -1.09 9.68
N PHE A 10 11.15 -1.02 8.35
CA PHE A 10 12.21 -0.35 7.59
C PHE A 10 12.35 1.12 7.98
N ILE A 11 11.24 1.84 8.11
CA ILE A 11 11.22 3.24 8.52
C ILE A 11 11.78 3.40 9.94
N SER A 12 11.29 2.61 10.89
CA SER A 12 11.70 2.67 12.29
C SER A 12 13.19 2.34 12.48
N VAL A 13 13.68 1.27 11.85
CA VAL A 13 15.09 0.86 11.95
C VAL A 13 16.03 1.89 11.33
N ASN A 14 15.61 2.60 10.28
CA ASN A 14 16.43 3.60 9.59
C ASN A 14 16.15 5.04 10.05
N ALA A 15 15.34 5.24 11.10
CA ALA A 15 14.88 6.58 11.49
C ALA A 15 16.01 7.55 11.82
N ALA A 16 17.09 7.08 12.46
CA ALA A 16 18.27 7.90 12.75
C ALA A 16 18.98 8.35 11.47
N ALA A 17 19.26 7.41 10.56
CA ALA A 17 19.91 7.69 9.27
C ALA A 17 19.09 8.65 8.38
N PHE A 18 17.76 8.55 8.44
CA PHE A 18 16.89 9.51 7.75
C PHE A 18 16.98 10.91 8.37
N ARG A 19 16.95 11.03 9.70
CA ARG A 19 17.08 12.33 10.39
C ARG A 19 18.41 13.01 10.12
N GLU A 20 19.52 12.26 10.12
CA GLU A 20 20.85 12.78 9.79
C GLU A 20 20.91 13.41 8.39
N ARG A 21 20.05 12.95 7.48
CA ARG A 21 19.91 13.47 6.11
C ARG A 21 18.79 14.49 5.95
N GLY A 22 18.19 14.95 7.05
CA GLY A 22 17.07 15.91 7.03
C GLY A 22 15.73 15.32 6.55
N ILE A 23 15.62 14.00 6.48
CA ILE A 23 14.41 13.31 6.01
C ILE A 23 13.53 12.95 7.22
N MET A 24 12.47 13.71 7.44
CA MET A 24 11.50 13.48 8.52
C MET A 24 10.38 12.53 8.09
N LEU A 25 10.74 11.28 7.77
CA LEU A 25 9.85 10.34 7.08
C LEU A 25 8.54 10.04 7.84
N GLY A 26 8.61 9.87 9.17
CA GLY A 26 7.41 9.68 9.99
C GLY A 26 6.44 10.86 9.90
N LYS A 27 6.97 12.10 9.91
CA LYS A 27 6.14 13.30 9.72
C LYS A 27 5.53 13.35 8.32
N ARG A 28 6.30 13.07 7.27
CA ARG A 28 5.79 13.04 5.89
C ARG A 28 4.63 12.05 5.73
N ILE A 29 4.72 10.88 6.38
CA ILE A 29 3.67 9.86 6.36
C ILE A 29 2.42 10.35 7.10
N ALA A 30 2.58 10.94 8.28
CA ALA A 30 1.46 11.52 9.03
C ALA A 30 0.77 12.66 8.26
N ASP A 31 1.55 13.55 7.63
CA ASP A 31 1.04 14.64 6.81
C ASP A 31 0.29 14.10 5.57
N ALA A 32 0.80 13.04 4.92
CA ALA A 32 0.15 12.39 3.78
C ALA A 32 -1.14 11.66 4.19
N ASP A 33 -1.16 10.97 5.32
CA ASP A 33 -2.38 10.35 5.87
C ASP A 33 -3.46 11.42 6.13
N GLN A 34 -3.09 12.54 6.77
CA GLN A 34 -4.00 13.65 6.99
C GLN A 34 -4.55 14.23 5.69
N ALA A 35 -3.72 14.36 4.65
CA ALA A 35 -4.11 14.97 3.38
C ALA A 35 -4.98 14.06 2.51
N VAL A 36 -4.62 12.78 2.39
CA VAL A 36 -5.21 11.87 1.40
C VAL A 36 -5.57 10.49 1.92
N GLY A 37 -5.17 10.17 3.16
CA GLY A 37 -5.38 8.86 3.76
C GLY A 37 -6.84 8.45 3.69
N GLY A 38 -7.76 9.35 4.08
CA GLY A 38 -9.22 9.17 4.15
C GLY A 38 -9.99 9.12 2.81
N LEU A 39 -9.36 9.45 1.70
CA LEU A 39 -10.02 9.65 0.41
C LEU A 39 -10.25 8.33 -0.36
N SER A 40 -11.16 8.31 -1.33
CA SER A 40 -11.30 7.22 -2.31
C SER A 40 -10.11 7.18 -3.28
N GLU A 41 -9.97 6.11 -4.08
CA GLU A 41 -8.88 6.04 -5.07
C GLU A 41 -8.92 7.20 -6.08
N GLU A 42 -10.10 7.47 -6.65
CA GLU A 42 -10.32 8.58 -7.59
C GLU A 42 -9.97 9.94 -6.97
N GLN A 43 -10.39 10.18 -5.72
CA GLN A 43 -10.08 11.40 -4.99
C GLN A 43 -8.58 11.54 -4.72
N ARG A 44 -7.87 10.44 -4.40
CA ARG A 44 -6.41 10.46 -4.20
C ARG A 44 -5.67 10.77 -5.50
N LEU A 45 -6.11 10.20 -6.63
CA LEU A 45 -5.54 10.49 -7.94
C LEU A 45 -5.72 11.97 -8.29
N THR A 46 -6.90 12.53 -8.02
CA THR A 46 -7.23 13.95 -8.24
C THR A 46 -6.43 14.88 -7.33
N ALA A 47 -6.19 14.50 -6.08
CA ALA A 47 -5.42 15.29 -5.12
C ALA A 47 -3.93 15.41 -5.49
N GLN A 48 -3.41 14.49 -6.33
CA GLN A 48 -2.02 14.45 -6.80
C GLN A 48 -0.98 14.59 -5.68
N HIS A 49 -1.30 14.11 -4.48
CA HIS A 49 -0.40 14.19 -3.34
C HIS A 49 0.80 13.26 -3.56
N ALA A 50 2.02 13.81 -3.45
CA ALA A 50 3.24 13.04 -3.63
C ALA A 50 3.35 11.93 -2.58
N CYS A 51 3.88 10.77 -2.99
CA CYS A 51 4.15 9.67 -2.06
C CYS A 51 5.21 10.09 -1.03
N PRO A 52 4.98 9.92 0.29
CA PRO A 52 5.91 10.37 1.32
C PRO A 52 7.24 9.60 1.32
N LEU A 53 7.29 8.43 0.67
CA LEU A 53 8.48 7.59 0.54
C LEU A 53 9.39 8.02 -0.63
N ILE A 54 9.02 9.05 -1.40
CA ILE A 54 9.84 9.58 -2.48
C ILE A 54 10.75 10.70 -1.95
N GLU A 55 12.02 10.65 -2.36
CA GLU A 55 13.02 11.70 -2.16
C GLU A 55 13.71 11.95 -3.50
N GLY A 56 13.55 13.15 -4.07
CA GLY A 56 13.91 13.41 -5.46
C GLY A 56 13.14 12.49 -6.42
N GLU A 57 13.86 11.75 -7.26
CA GLU A 57 13.28 10.78 -8.21
C GLU A 57 13.32 9.33 -7.68
N LEU A 58 13.73 9.12 -6.43
CA LEU A 58 13.98 7.80 -5.86
C LEU A 58 12.99 7.46 -4.76
N CYS A 59 12.58 6.20 -4.70
CA CYS A 59 11.83 5.69 -3.56
C CYS A 59 12.81 5.22 -2.49
N LEU A 60 12.73 5.79 -1.30
CA LEU A 60 13.55 5.44 -0.14
C LEU A 60 13.40 3.95 0.24
N ALA A 61 12.24 3.35 -0.03
CA ALA A 61 11.92 1.95 0.24
C ALA A 61 11.97 1.05 -1.01
N TYR A 62 12.73 1.41 -2.05
CA TYR A 62 12.72 0.74 -3.36
C TYR A 62 12.76 -0.80 -3.28
N LYS A 63 13.70 -1.35 -2.49
CA LYS A 63 13.92 -2.79 -2.36
C LYS A 63 12.74 -3.55 -1.74
N ILE A 64 11.89 -2.87 -0.97
CA ILE A 64 10.72 -3.42 -0.28
C ILE A 64 9.42 -2.75 -0.75
N ARG A 65 9.40 -2.18 -1.96
CA ARG A 65 8.19 -1.61 -2.56
C ARG A 65 7.04 -2.65 -2.51
N PRO A 66 5.83 -2.25 -2.11
CA PRO A 66 4.68 -3.14 -2.09
C PRO A 66 4.33 -3.69 -3.48
N LEU A 67 3.60 -4.80 -3.52
CA LEU A 67 3.07 -5.41 -4.74
C LEU A 67 2.30 -4.42 -5.60
N ALA A 68 1.50 -3.54 -4.97
CA ALA A 68 0.77 -2.47 -5.66
C ALA A 68 1.70 -1.61 -6.54
N CYS A 69 2.85 -1.21 -6.00
CA CYS A 69 3.85 -0.42 -6.73
C CYS A 69 4.65 -1.27 -7.73
N ARG A 70 4.96 -2.53 -7.41
CA ARG A 70 5.74 -3.41 -8.31
C ARG A 70 4.98 -3.83 -9.57
N GLY A 71 3.66 -3.97 -9.46
CA GLY A 71 2.81 -4.31 -10.60
C GLY A 71 2.56 -3.14 -11.55
N HIS A 72 2.81 -1.90 -11.11
CA HIS A 72 2.54 -0.69 -11.88
C HIS A 72 3.78 -0.26 -12.69
N ALA A 73 4.07 -1.01 -13.75
CA ALA A 73 5.17 -0.74 -14.66
C ALA A 73 4.65 -0.11 -15.97
N ALA A 74 4.82 1.20 -16.12
CA ALA A 74 4.49 1.93 -17.35
C ALA A 74 5.63 1.84 -18.38
N PHE A 75 5.28 1.69 -19.66
CA PHE A 75 6.26 1.63 -20.76
C PHE A 75 6.43 2.94 -21.51
N ASP A 76 5.52 3.90 -21.32
CA ASP A 76 5.56 5.22 -21.93
C ASP A 76 5.49 6.30 -20.84
N LYS A 77 6.57 7.08 -20.71
CA LYS A 77 6.66 8.16 -19.71
C LYS A 77 5.67 9.28 -20.01
N ALA A 78 5.47 9.66 -21.26
CA ALA A 78 4.62 10.79 -21.62
C ALA A 78 3.16 10.49 -21.32
N LEU A 79 2.67 9.30 -21.70
CA LEU A 79 1.31 8.85 -21.42
C LEU A 79 1.08 8.61 -19.92
N CYS A 80 2.08 8.06 -19.21
CA CYS A 80 2.02 7.93 -17.76
C CYS A 80 1.85 9.29 -17.07
N LEU A 81 2.66 10.27 -17.44
CA LEU A 81 2.56 11.62 -16.86
C LEU A 81 1.25 12.32 -17.23
N ALA A 82 0.71 12.10 -18.43
CA ALA A 82 -0.58 12.63 -18.84
C ALA A 82 -1.74 12.02 -18.04
N ALA A 83 -1.75 10.69 -17.87
CA ALA A 83 -2.75 10.01 -17.03
C ALA A 83 -2.71 10.50 -15.57
N VAL A 84 -1.51 10.65 -14.98
CA VAL A 84 -1.35 11.19 -13.62
C VAL A 84 -1.81 12.65 -13.52
N ARG A 85 -1.77 13.43 -14.61
CA ARG A 85 -2.34 14.79 -14.68
C ARG A 85 -3.85 14.84 -14.82
N GLY A 86 -4.52 13.68 -14.87
CA GLY A 86 -5.97 13.59 -15.06
C GLY A 86 -6.39 13.86 -16.51
N GLU A 87 -5.45 13.81 -17.48
CA GLU A 87 -5.81 13.85 -18.89
C GLU A 87 -6.54 12.54 -19.25
N ALA A 88 -7.49 12.62 -20.19
CA ALA A 88 -8.29 11.48 -20.65
C ALA A 88 -7.48 10.54 -21.55
N VAL A 89 -6.40 9.96 -21.00
CA VAL A 89 -5.49 9.01 -21.67
C VAL A 89 -5.24 7.81 -20.77
N GLU A 90 -5.11 6.64 -21.40
CA GLU A 90 -4.71 5.41 -20.72
C GLU A 90 -3.20 5.25 -20.79
N ALA A 91 -2.54 5.15 -19.62
CA ALA A 91 -1.12 4.85 -19.57
C ALA A 91 -0.89 3.36 -19.87
N PRO A 92 -0.01 2.99 -20.80
CA PRO A 92 0.27 1.59 -21.09
C PRO A 92 1.05 0.95 -19.93
N ILE A 93 0.34 0.23 -19.05
CA ILE A 93 0.90 -0.54 -17.95
C ILE A 93 1.11 -1.99 -18.38
N SER A 94 2.20 -2.59 -17.92
CA SER A 94 2.55 -3.97 -18.23
C SER A 94 1.53 -4.98 -17.71
N THR A 95 0.76 -5.58 -18.63
CA THR A 95 -0.18 -6.67 -18.31
C THR A 95 0.50 -7.84 -17.58
N PRO A 96 1.69 -8.35 -18.00
CA PRO A 96 2.37 -9.39 -17.23
C PRO A 96 2.65 -9.01 -15.77
N HIS A 97 3.09 -7.77 -15.50
CA HIS A 97 3.34 -7.32 -14.12
C HIS A 97 2.03 -7.20 -13.33
N LEU A 98 0.95 -6.74 -13.96
CA LEU A 98 -0.38 -6.70 -13.32
C LEU A 98 -0.88 -8.10 -12.99
N VAL A 99 -0.73 -9.07 -13.89
CA VAL A 99 -1.14 -10.46 -13.67
C VAL A 99 -0.35 -11.08 -12.52
N VAL A 100 0.99 -10.97 -12.54
CA VAL A 100 1.83 -11.50 -11.45
C VAL A 100 1.50 -10.84 -10.12
N ARG A 101 1.32 -9.51 -10.10
CA ARG A 101 0.85 -8.77 -8.91
C ARG A 101 -0.45 -9.38 -8.39
N SER A 102 -1.47 -9.51 -9.24
CA SER A 102 -2.78 -10.01 -8.83
C SER A 102 -2.73 -11.44 -8.30
N LEU A 103 -1.97 -12.33 -8.95
CA LEU A 103 -1.78 -13.71 -8.49
C LEU A 103 -1.13 -13.76 -7.10
N VAL A 104 -0.02 -13.05 -6.90
CA VAL A 104 0.70 -13.05 -5.63
C VAL A 104 -0.13 -12.39 -4.52
N GLN A 105 -0.81 -11.28 -4.82
CA GLN A 105 -1.67 -10.60 -3.87
C GLN A 105 -2.84 -11.49 -3.42
N ASN A 106 -3.52 -12.16 -4.36
CA ASN A 106 -4.63 -13.05 -4.03
C ASN A 106 -4.16 -14.28 -3.24
N ALA A 107 -3.02 -14.87 -3.61
CA ALA A 107 -2.43 -15.97 -2.85
C ALA A 107 -2.07 -15.55 -1.42
N LEU A 108 -1.51 -14.35 -1.23
CA LEU A 108 -1.21 -13.81 0.09
C LEU A 108 -2.50 -13.57 0.90
N MET A 109 -3.53 -12.98 0.30
CA MET A 109 -4.82 -12.76 0.97
C MET A 109 -5.47 -14.07 1.39
N ALA A 110 -5.47 -15.10 0.52
CA ALA A 110 -5.97 -16.43 0.85
C ALA A 110 -5.21 -17.04 2.04
N ALA A 111 -3.88 -16.96 2.03
CA ALA A 111 -3.04 -17.49 3.10
C ALA A 111 -3.30 -16.79 4.45
N LEU A 112 -3.37 -15.46 4.45
CA LEU A 112 -3.68 -14.68 5.65
C LEU A 112 -5.07 -15.00 6.20
N ARG A 113 -6.07 -15.08 5.31
CA ARG A 113 -7.44 -15.43 5.68
C ARG A 113 -7.51 -16.81 6.34
N ARG A 114 -6.85 -17.82 5.75
CA ARG A 114 -6.77 -19.18 6.32
C ARG A 114 -6.04 -19.23 7.66
N ALA A 115 -5.09 -18.33 7.88
CA ALA A 115 -4.36 -18.20 9.14
C ALA A 115 -5.14 -17.41 10.21
N GLY A 116 -6.35 -16.91 9.91
CA GLY A 116 -7.12 -16.07 10.84
C GLY A 116 -6.52 -14.68 11.06
N LEU A 117 -5.66 -14.22 10.15
CA LEU A 117 -5.04 -12.89 10.23
C LEU A 117 -5.85 -11.89 9.40
N ALA A 118 -5.79 -10.61 9.81
CA ALA A 118 -6.40 -9.54 9.02
C ALA A 118 -5.84 -9.50 7.60
N TRP A 119 -6.75 -9.50 6.63
CA TRP A 119 -6.48 -9.59 5.19
C TRP A 119 -7.33 -8.57 4.42
N GLY A 120 -6.96 -8.31 3.18
CA GLY A 120 -7.58 -7.28 2.33
C GLY A 120 -6.63 -6.16 1.96
N LEU A 121 -7.20 -5.12 1.33
CA LEU A 121 -6.45 -3.97 0.84
C LEU A 121 -6.55 -2.79 1.81
N TYR A 122 -5.42 -2.13 2.01
CA TYR A 122 -5.30 -0.98 2.90
C TYR A 122 -4.68 0.19 2.13
N GLU A 123 -5.16 1.41 2.38
CA GLU A 123 -4.53 2.64 1.91
C GLU A 123 -3.17 2.79 2.60
N LEU A 124 -2.13 3.01 1.79
CA LEU A 124 -0.74 2.88 2.22
C LEU A 124 -0.37 3.89 3.31
N ASN A 125 -0.73 5.17 3.14
CA ASN A 125 -0.30 6.23 4.04
C ASN A 125 -0.94 6.08 5.42
N ARG A 126 -2.25 5.84 5.45
CA ARG A 126 -3.05 5.62 6.66
C ARG A 126 -2.65 4.36 7.40
N ALA A 127 -2.40 3.26 6.67
CA ALA A 127 -1.94 2.01 7.27
C ALA A 127 -0.53 2.16 7.85
N LEU A 128 0.38 2.84 7.15
CA LEU A 128 1.72 3.14 7.68
C LEU A 128 1.67 4.05 8.89
N ASN A 129 0.85 5.10 8.86
CA ASN A 129 0.72 6.00 9.99
C ASN A 129 0.19 5.26 11.23
N CYS A 130 -0.81 4.39 11.04
CA CYS A 130 -1.30 3.49 12.09
C CYS A 130 -0.17 2.59 12.63
N ALA A 131 0.54 1.88 11.76
CA ALA A 131 1.60 0.95 12.18
C ALA A 131 2.80 1.64 12.85
N LEU A 132 3.10 2.89 12.51
CA LEU A 132 4.18 3.68 13.11
C LEU A 132 3.77 4.35 14.43
N SER A 133 2.49 4.69 14.59
CA SER A 133 1.97 5.44 15.75
C SER A 133 1.47 4.55 16.88
N ALA A 134 1.17 3.27 16.61
CA ALA A 134 0.71 2.30 17.59
C ALA A 134 1.78 1.22 17.85
N PRO A 135 2.52 1.29 18.98
CA PRO A 135 3.65 0.40 19.26
C PRO A 135 3.32 -1.10 19.30
N ASN A 136 2.05 -1.46 19.54
CA ASN A 136 1.56 -2.82 19.64
C ASN A 136 0.76 -3.30 18.41
N ALA A 137 0.73 -2.51 17.32
CA ALA A 137 -0.05 -2.86 16.13
C ALA A 137 0.41 -4.19 15.52
N LEU A 138 1.72 -4.46 15.49
CA LEU A 138 2.22 -5.73 14.94
C LEU A 138 1.76 -6.91 15.79
N GLU A 139 1.84 -6.80 17.11
CA GLU A 139 1.43 -7.82 18.08
C GLU A 139 -0.08 -8.09 17.99
N GLN A 140 -0.90 -7.05 17.88
CA GLN A 140 -2.34 -7.15 17.65
C GLN A 140 -2.63 -7.91 16.36
N TRP A 141 -1.96 -7.55 15.26
CA TRP A 141 -2.16 -8.22 13.97
C TRP A 141 -1.75 -9.70 14.01
N ILE A 142 -0.60 -10.03 14.60
CA ILE A 142 -0.14 -11.42 14.77
C ILE A 142 -1.12 -12.23 15.63
N SER A 143 -1.81 -11.57 16.55
CA SER A 143 -2.83 -12.19 17.41
C SER A 143 -4.20 -12.36 16.72
N GLY A 144 -4.33 -11.96 15.46
CA GLY A 144 -5.56 -12.08 14.66
C GLY A 144 -6.45 -10.83 14.66
N GLU A 145 -6.06 -9.75 15.33
CA GLU A 145 -6.78 -8.49 15.28
C GLU A 145 -6.48 -7.70 13.98
N ASP A 146 -7.29 -6.68 13.67
CA ASP A 146 -7.02 -5.74 12.58
C ASP A 146 -6.76 -4.32 13.11
N PRO A 147 -5.51 -4.00 13.52
CA PRO A 147 -5.16 -2.66 14.00
C PRO A 147 -5.33 -1.58 12.92
N MET A 148 -5.30 -1.97 11.64
CA MET A 148 -5.36 -1.07 10.50
C MET A 148 -6.76 -1.02 9.88
N THR A 149 -7.80 -1.42 10.59
CA THR A 149 -9.19 -1.45 10.07
C THR A 149 -9.62 -0.11 9.47
N ASN A 150 -9.22 1.01 10.09
CA ASN A 150 -9.52 2.36 9.62
C ASN A 150 -8.75 2.76 8.35
N ALA A 151 -7.80 1.94 7.90
CA ALA A 151 -7.05 2.14 6.66
C ALA A 151 -7.56 1.26 5.52
N ARG A 152 -8.59 0.43 5.70
CA ARG A 152 -9.13 -0.41 4.62
C ARG A 152 -9.59 0.44 3.43
N ILE A 153 -9.34 -0.05 2.21
CA ILE A 153 -9.84 0.60 0.99
C ILE A 153 -11.35 0.38 0.92
N PRO A 154 -12.19 1.44 0.90
CA PRO A 154 -13.65 1.30 0.89
C PRO A 154 -14.18 0.55 -0.33
N ASP A 155 -13.52 0.74 -1.48
CA ASP A 155 -13.93 0.18 -2.78
C ASP A 155 -13.57 -1.32 -2.92
N PHE A 156 -12.94 -1.92 -1.91
CA PHE A 156 -12.61 -3.35 -1.90
C PHE A 156 -13.65 -4.15 -1.12
N ASP A 157 -14.51 -4.88 -1.83
CA ASP A 157 -15.53 -5.74 -1.22
C ASP A 157 -14.90 -7.00 -0.59
N LEU A 158 -14.75 -6.96 0.74
CA LEU A 158 -14.22 -8.07 1.53
C LEU A 158 -15.14 -9.31 1.52
N ILE A 159 -16.45 -9.15 1.36
CA ILE A 159 -17.40 -10.26 1.38
C ILE A 159 -17.30 -11.02 0.05
N GLU A 160 -17.36 -10.29 -1.06
CA GLU A 160 -17.19 -10.88 -2.40
C GLU A 160 -15.81 -11.53 -2.52
N ALA A 161 -14.75 -10.83 -2.12
CA ALA A 161 -13.40 -11.39 -2.14
C ALA A 161 -13.28 -12.66 -1.28
N ALA A 162 -13.93 -12.72 -0.11
CA ALA A 162 -13.91 -13.91 0.74
C ALA A 162 -14.55 -15.10 0.02
N ALA A 163 -15.71 -14.90 -0.59
CA ALA A 163 -16.42 -15.95 -1.33
C ALA A 163 -15.57 -16.51 -2.48
N ILE A 164 -14.88 -15.64 -3.24
CA ILE A 164 -13.97 -16.05 -4.33
C ILE A 164 -12.81 -16.89 -3.78
N LEU A 165 -12.16 -16.44 -2.71
CA LEU A 165 -11.00 -17.12 -2.12
C LEU A 165 -11.39 -18.48 -1.50
N ASP A 166 -12.58 -18.58 -0.91
CA ASP A 166 -13.11 -19.83 -0.36
C ASP A 166 -13.41 -20.84 -1.49
N ALA A 167 -14.06 -20.40 -2.57
CA ALA A 167 -14.35 -21.25 -3.72
C ALA A 167 -13.08 -21.77 -4.40
N ALA A 168 -12.03 -20.96 -4.47
CA ALA A 168 -10.73 -21.35 -5.02
C ALA A 168 -9.97 -22.36 -4.12
N SER A 169 -10.33 -22.47 -2.84
CA SER A 169 -9.69 -23.38 -1.89
C SER A 169 -10.32 -24.79 -1.88
N THR A 170 -11.49 -24.95 -2.51
CA THR A 170 -12.21 -26.23 -2.61
C THR A 170 -12.08 -26.91 -3.98
N ALA A 171 -11.39 -26.26 -4.93
CA ALA A 171 -11.09 -26.77 -6.27
C ALA A 171 -9.72 -27.47 -6.30
#